data_AF-A0A178H550-F1
#
_entry.id   AF-A0A178H550-F1
#
_cell.length_a   1.000
_cell.length_b   1.000
_cell.length_c   1.000
_cell.angle_alpha   90.00
_cell.angle_beta   90.00
_cell.angle_gamma   90.00
#
_symmetry.space_group_name_H-M   'P 1'
#
loop_
_entity.id
_entity.type
_entity.pdbx_description
1 polymer ?
#
loop_
_entity_poly.entity_id
_entity_poly.type
_entity_poly.pdbx_seq_one_letter_code
_entity_poly.pdbx_strand_id
1 'polypeptide(L)'
;MGKRIGLVFLIGVLATAAPAVAAERYKLRAPGGNTAAVFNDVGVWKTAKAAMNARISVGNPVTAQNLECVARPGTKAEVIKREGSVAYVRASDALFGGCKGYVKSEFLSAY
;
A
#
# COMPACT_ATOMS: atom_id res chain seq x y z
N MET A 1 -52.96 -42.00 -16.22
CA MET A 1 -51.98 -41.22 -17.01
C MET A 1 -52.24 -39.74 -16.76
N GLY A 2 -51.25 -38.98 -16.29
CA GLY A 2 -51.39 -37.55 -16.03
C GLY A 2 -50.15 -37.01 -15.33
N LYS A 3 -49.25 -36.42 -16.12
CA LYS A 3 -47.84 -36.14 -15.82
C LYS A 3 -47.64 -35.16 -14.65
N ARG A 4 -46.64 -35.49 -13.82
CA ARG A 4 -46.00 -34.59 -12.85
C ARG A 4 -45.37 -33.41 -13.59
N ILE A 5 -45.71 -32.19 -13.22
CA ILE A 5 -44.96 -30.99 -13.63
C ILE A 5 -44.28 -30.47 -12.36
N GLY A 6 -43.03 -30.90 -12.17
CA GLY A 6 -42.16 -30.40 -11.13
C GLY A 6 -41.70 -28.99 -11.49
N LEU A 7 -42.14 -28.01 -10.73
CA LEU A 7 -41.67 -26.63 -10.84
C LEU A 7 -40.30 -26.54 -10.14
N VAL A 8 -39.23 -26.57 -10.93
CA VAL A 8 -37.86 -26.41 -10.43
C VAL A 8 -37.62 -24.92 -10.15
N PHE A 9 -37.67 -24.54 -8.87
CA PHE A 9 -37.23 -23.23 -8.40
C PHE A 9 -35.69 -23.20 -8.38
N LEU A 10 -35.09 -22.65 -9.45
CA LEU A 10 -33.67 -22.27 -9.46
C LEU A 10 -33.52 -20.97 -8.66
N ILE A 11 -33.14 -21.10 -7.38
CA ILE A 11 -32.73 -19.97 -6.55
C ILE A 11 -31.35 -19.53 -7.03
N GLY A 12 -31.32 -18.50 -7.88
CA GLY A 12 -30.08 -17.86 -8.30
C GLY A 12 -29.42 -17.18 -7.10
N VAL A 13 -28.33 -17.76 -6.61
CA VAL A 13 -27.45 -17.11 -5.63
C VAL A 13 -26.78 -15.95 -6.36
N LEU A 14 -27.22 -14.72 -6.11
CA LEU A 14 -26.44 -13.54 -6.47
C LEU A 14 -25.15 -13.59 -5.64
N ALA A 15 -24.06 -14.04 -6.27
CA ALA A 15 -22.73 -13.83 -5.74
C ALA A 15 -22.50 -12.31 -5.69
N THR A 16 -22.61 -11.74 -4.51
CA THR A 16 -22.19 -10.36 -4.25
C THR A 16 -20.69 -10.30 -4.53
N ALA A 17 -20.32 -9.88 -5.74
CA ALA A 17 -18.96 -9.52 -6.03
C ALA A 17 -18.59 -8.40 -5.06
N ALA A 18 -17.79 -8.73 -4.04
CA ALA A 18 -17.18 -7.72 -3.20
C ALA A 18 -16.49 -6.74 -4.15
N PRO A 19 -16.65 -5.41 -3.96
CA PRO A 19 -15.92 -4.46 -4.79
C PRO A 19 -14.45 -4.85 -4.65
N ALA A 20 -13.82 -5.23 -5.76
CA ALA A 20 -12.38 -5.31 -5.84
C ALA A 20 -11.93 -3.90 -5.48
N VAL A 21 -11.50 -3.71 -4.23
CA VAL A 21 -10.95 -2.45 -3.75
C VAL A 21 -9.80 -2.20 -4.70
N ALA A 22 -10.00 -1.28 -5.64
CA ALA A 22 -9.01 -0.94 -6.64
C ALA A 22 -7.76 -0.61 -5.83
N ALA A 23 -6.71 -1.44 -5.98
CA ALA A 23 -5.53 -1.34 -5.16
C ALA A 23 -5.05 0.11 -5.23
N GLU A 24 -5.21 0.84 -4.12
CA GLU A 24 -5.12 2.29 -4.19
C GLU A 24 -3.69 2.64 -4.58
N ARG A 25 -3.55 3.27 -5.76
CA ARG A 25 -2.24 3.60 -6.34
C ARG A 25 -1.82 4.98 -5.85
N TYR A 26 -0.73 5.00 -5.11
CA TYR A 26 -0.13 6.20 -4.55
C TYR A 26 1.28 6.41 -5.11
N LYS A 27 1.85 7.57 -4.85
CA LYS A 27 3.28 7.86 -4.99
C LYS A 27 3.87 8.09 -3.62
N LEU A 28 5.05 7.52 -3.37
CA LEU A 28 5.83 7.79 -2.17
C LEU A 28 6.43 9.19 -2.26
N ARG A 29 6.19 9.97 -1.22
CA ARG A 29 6.56 11.37 -1.11
C ARG A 29 7.09 11.64 0.29
N ALA A 30 8.27 12.25 0.39
CA ALA A 30 8.76 12.70 1.68
C ALA A 30 7.93 13.87 2.23
N PRO A 31 7.74 13.93 3.56
CA PRO A 31 7.01 15.04 4.21
C PRO A 31 7.83 16.33 4.15
N GLY A 32 7.19 17.49 4.35
CA GLY A 32 7.90 18.79 4.47
C GLY A 32 7.92 19.67 3.21
N GLY A 33 6.94 19.55 2.31
CA GLY A 33 6.72 20.48 1.19
C GLY A 33 7.10 19.92 -0.20
N ASN A 34 7.03 20.75 -1.25
CA ASN A 34 7.28 20.32 -2.64
C ASN A 34 8.75 19.99 -2.91
N THR A 35 9.69 20.68 -2.26
CA THR A 35 11.12 20.38 -2.42
C THR A 35 11.46 19.02 -1.77
N ALA A 36 11.03 18.80 -0.53
CA ALA A 36 11.25 17.51 0.13
C ALA A 36 10.64 16.34 -0.68
N ALA A 37 9.44 16.54 -1.19
CA ALA A 37 8.71 15.58 -2.01
C ALA A 37 9.40 15.12 -3.29
N VAL A 38 10.31 15.94 -3.83
CA VAL A 38 10.99 15.72 -5.10
C VAL A 38 12.43 15.27 -4.90
N PHE A 39 13.05 15.62 -3.77
CA PHE A 39 14.48 15.37 -3.54
C PHE A 39 14.79 14.35 -2.45
N ASN A 40 13.85 14.05 -1.53
CA ASN A 40 14.12 13.16 -0.40
C ASN A 40 13.56 11.76 -0.59
N ASP A 41 14.42 10.76 -0.38
CA ASP A 41 14.04 9.36 -0.47
C ASP A 41 13.17 8.90 0.71
N VAL A 42 12.17 8.06 0.44
CA VAL A 42 11.20 7.58 1.43
C VAL A 42 11.60 6.20 1.94
N GLY A 43 11.62 6.03 3.26
CA GLY A 43 11.88 4.73 3.87
C GLY A 43 10.65 3.84 3.85
N VAL A 44 10.87 2.54 3.69
CA VAL A 44 9.85 1.51 3.87
C VAL A 44 10.38 0.52 4.92
N TRP A 45 9.61 0.26 5.96
CA TRP A 45 10.04 -0.52 7.12
C TRP A 45 9.38 -1.91 7.19
N LYS A 46 10.04 -2.88 7.82
CA LYS A 46 9.51 -4.24 8.03
C LYS A 46 8.33 -4.29 8.99
N THR A 47 8.23 -3.33 9.92
CA THR A 47 7.18 -3.31 10.95
C THR A 47 6.49 -1.95 11.04
N ALA A 48 5.19 -1.97 11.38
CA ALA A 48 4.40 -0.77 11.63
C ALA A 48 5.02 0.11 12.73
N LYS A 49 5.49 -0.51 13.82
CA LYS A 49 6.17 0.18 14.93
C LYS A 49 7.42 0.92 14.47
N ALA A 50 8.24 0.32 13.59
CA ALA A 50 9.43 0.99 13.07
C ALA A 50 9.07 2.18 12.16
N ALA A 51 8.07 2.01 11.28
CA ALA A 51 7.57 3.09 10.43
C ALA A 51 7.01 4.27 11.25
N MET A 52 6.27 3.99 12.33
CA MET A 52 5.73 5.03 13.21
C MET A 52 6.83 5.84 13.91
N ASN A 53 7.86 5.15 14.40
CA ASN A 53 8.99 5.77 15.12
C ASN A 53 10.00 6.46 14.19
N ALA A 54 9.88 6.29 12.88
CA ALA A 54 10.76 6.95 11.91
C ALA A 54 10.55 8.48 11.97
N ARG A 55 11.62 9.21 12.28
CA ARG A 55 11.54 10.67 12.44
C ARG A 55 11.40 11.39 11.09
N ILE A 56 12.08 10.96 10.03
CA ILE A 56 12.03 11.58 8.68
C ILE A 56 12.44 10.54 7.60
N SER A 57 11.98 10.75 6.35
CA SER A 57 12.50 10.15 5.10
C SER A 57 14.03 10.01 5.14
N VAL A 58 14.55 8.84 4.76
CA VAL A 58 15.78 8.23 5.31
C VAL A 58 17.03 9.08 5.05
N GLY A 59 17.36 9.96 5.99
CA GLY A 59 18.62 10.74 5.97
C GLY A 59 19.86 9.96 6.40
N ASN A 60 19.72 8.72 6.90
CA ASN A 60 20.85 7.82 7.16
C ASN A 60 20.41 6.34 7.18
N PRO A 61 20.57 5.59 6.08
CA PRO A 61 20.11 4.19 5.99
C PRO A 61 20.87 3.22 6.91
N VAL A 62 22.02 3.62 7.46
CA VAL A 62 22.88 2.76 8.30
C VAL A 62 22.32 2.58 9.73
N THR A 63 21.39 3.42 10.17
CA THR A 63 20.84 3.41 11.56
C THR A 63 19.35 3.09 11.66
N ALA A 64 18.63 2.95 10.55
CA ALA A 64 17.19 2.66 10.57
C ALA A 64 16.94 1.17 10.81
N GLN A 65 16.84 0.76 12.09
CA GLN A 65 16.42 -0.59 12.45
C GLN A 65 15.11 -0.95 11.74
N ASN A 66 15.05 -2.18 11.19
CA ASN A 66 13.91 -2.68 10.45
C ASN A 66 13.58 -1.91 9.15
N LEU A 67 14.52 -1.19 8.55
CA LEU A 67 14.35 -0.67 7.20
C LEU A 67 14.39 -1.83 6.20
N GLU A 68 13.39 -1.91 5.32
CA GLU A 68 13.35 -2.89 4.23
C GLU A 68 14.00 -2.32 2.97
N CYS A 69 13.68 -1.07 2.63
CA CYS A 69 14.24 -0.40 1.46
C CYS A 69 14.08 1.12 1.57
N VAL A 70 14.81 1.80 0.69
CA VAL A 70 14.69 3.24 0.44
C VAL A 70 14.13 3.41 -0.96
N ALA A 71 12.98 4.07 -1.06
CA ALA A 71 12.29 4.37 -2.30
C ALA A 71 12.59 5.80 -2.75
N ARG A 72 12.79 5.99 -4.05
CA ARG A 72 13.01 7.33 -4.61
C ARG A 72 11.73 8.18 -4.48
N PRO A 73 11.86 9.51 -4.47
CA PRO A 73 10.72 10.41 -4.64
C PRO A 73 9.87 10.01 -5.85
N GLY A 74 8.56 9.88 -5.67
CA GLY A 74 7.63 9.52 -6.74
C GLY A 74 7.54 8.02 -7.06
N THR A 75 8.27 7.14 -6.36
CA THR A 75 8.13 5.69 -6.49
C THR A 75 6.67 5.28 -6.28
N LYS A 76 6.14 4.43 -7.17
CA LYS A 76 4.74 4.00 -7.13
C LYS A 76 4.54 3.07 -5.93
N ALA A 77 3.54 3.33 -5.12
CA ALA A 77 3.16 2.49 -4.00
C ALA A 77 1.72 2.00 -4.18
N GLU A 78 1.54 0.70 -4.02
CA GLU A 78 0.22 0.08 -3.90
C GLU A 78 -0.06 -0.16 -2.43
N VAL A 79 -1.15 0.41 -1.89
CA VAL A 79 -1.55 0.17 -0.50
C VAL A 79 -2.25 -1.18 -0.40
N ILE A 80 -1.66 -2.09 0.37
CA ILE A 80 -2.21 -3.43 0.64
C ILE A 80 -3.09 -3.39 1.89
N LYS A 81 -2.65 -2.68 2.93
CA LYS A 81 -3.34 -2.58 4.23
C LYS A 81 -3.03 -1.24 4.89
N ARG A 82 -4.00 -0.68 5.63
CA ARG A 82 -3.78 0.46 6.52
C ARG A 82 -3.85 0.03 7.98
N GLU A 83 -2.97 0.56 8.81
CA GLU A 83 -2.90 0.32 10.24
C GLU A 83 -2.67 1.66 10.95
N GLY A 84 -3.75 2.35 11.30
CA GLY A 84 -3.68 3.68 11.91
C GLY A 84 -2.94 4.69 11.03
N SER A 85 -1.84 5.26 11.54
CA SER A 85 -1.03 6.26 10.83
C SER A 85 0.01 5.67 9.88
N VAL A 86 0.03 4.35 9.67
CA VAL A 86 0.92 3.69 8.70
C VAL A 86 0.12 2.84 7.71
N ALA A 87 0.72 2.59 6.56
CA ALA A 87 0.19 1.70 5.54
C ALA A 87 1.24 0.67 5.14
N TYR A 88 0.83 -0.59 5.03
CA TYR A 88 1.62 -1.64 4.38
C TYR A 88 1.46 -1.50 2.88
N VAL A 89 2.57 -1.24 2.19
CA VAL A 89 2.60 -0.92 0.77
C VAL A 89 3.55 -1.84 0.02
N ARG A 90 3.25 -2.04 -1.26
CA ARG A 90 4.19 -2.54 -2.24
C ARG A 90 4.74 -1.36 -3.03
N ALA A 91 5.96 -0.96 -2.73
CA ALA A 91 6.69 0.02 -3.51
C ALA A 91 7.24 -0.66 -4.77
N SER A 92 6.74 -0.26 -5.93
CA SER A 92 7.16 -0.71 -7.25
C SER A 92 7.97 0.41 -7.89
N ASP A 93 8.97 0.09 -8.73
CA ASP A 93 9.85 1.09 -9.38
C ASP A 93 10.99 1.64 -8.50
N ALA A 94 11.55 0.81 -7.62
CA ALA A 94 12.95 0.96 -7.22
C ALA A 94 13.80 0.16 -8.22
N LEU A 95 14.94 0.66 -8.66
CA LEU A 95 15.88 0.08 -9.64
C LEU A 95 16.25 -1.42 -9.45
N PHE A 96 15.80 -2.07 -8.37
CA PHE A 96 16.12 -3.44 -7.95
C PHE A 96 14.88 -4.23 -7.45
N GLY A 97 13.81 -4.29 -8.24
CA GLY A 97 12.76 -5.31 -8.01
C GLY A 97 11.70 -4.99 -6.96
N GLY A 98 11.56 -3.72 -6.56
CA GLY A 98 10.52 -3.27 -5.62
C GLY A 98 10.65 -3.89 -4.22
N CYS A 99 9.87 -3.38 -3.27
CA CYS A 99 9.89 -3.83 -1.89
C CYS A 99 8.51 -3.74 -1.26
N LYS A 100 8.28 -4.51 -0.19
CA LYS A 100 7.04 -4.48 0.58
C LYS A 100 7.34 -4.15 2.03
N GLY A 101 6.59 -3.21 2.59
CA GLY A 101 6.74 -2.85 3.99
C GLY A 101 5.83 -1.70 4.39
N TYR A 102 6.00 -1.22 5.60
CA TYR A 102 5.23 -0.15 6.21
C TYR A 102 5.83 1.21 5.90
N VAL A 103 4.97 2.15 5.54
CA VAL A 103 5.29 3.58 5.40
C VAL A 103 4.31 4.38 6.24
N LYS A 104 4.68 5.58 6.67
CA LYS A 104 3.70 6.51 7.26
C LYS A 104 2.68 6.88 6.19
N SER A 105 1.40 6.91 6.54
CA SER A 105 0.34 7.23 5.58
C SER A 105 0.47 8.63 5.01
N GLU A 106 1.08 9.56 5.75
CA GLU A 106 1.40 10.92 5.28
C GLU A 106 2.42 10.95 4.12
N PHE A 107 3.16 9.85 3.90
CA PHE A 107 4.12 9.72 2.79
C PHE A 107 3.45 9.24 1.50
N LEU A 108 2.15 8.95 1.53
CA LEU A 108 1.38 8.53 0.37
C LEU A 108 0.65 9.72 -0.23
N SER A 109 1.05 10.10 -1.44
CA SER A 109 0.37 11.11 -2.25
C SER A 109 -0.51 10.42 -3.28
N ALA A 110 -1.78 10.81 -3.37
CA ALA A 110 -2.67 10.35 -4.44
C ALA A 110 -2.09 10.70 -5.82
N TYR A 111 -2.46 9.88 -6.82
CA TYR A 111 -1.93 9.98 -8.18
C TYR A 111 -2.46 11.19 -8.94
#